data_AF-A0A3A2Z0N9-F1
#
_entry.id   AF-A0A3A2Z0N9-F1
#
_cell.length_a   1.000
_cell.length_b   1.000
_cell.length_c   1.000
_cell.angle_alpha   90.00
_cell.angle_beta   90.00
_cell.angle_gamma   90.00
#
_symmetry.space_group_name_H-M   'P 1'
#
loop_
_entity.id
_entity.type
_entity.pdbx_description
1 polymer ?
#
loop_
_entity_poly.entity_id
_entity_poly.type
_entity_poly.pdbx_seq_one_letter_code
_entity_poly.pdbx_strand_id
1 'polypeptide(L)' 'MIFGVARTVSFLSQGTTLLPGDLIFTGTPQGVGMARKPALWLKDGDQVEVSLEGVGS' A
#
# COMPACT_ATOMS: atom_id res chain seq x y z
N MET A 1 8.15 -3.09 6.00
CA MET A 1 8.33 -3.36 4.55
C MET A 1 9.37 -4.45 4.40
N ILE A 2 9.15 -5.44 3.52
CA ILE A 2 10.15 -6.48 3.20
C ILE A 2 11.22 -5.90 2.25
N PHE A 3 10.81 -5.05 1.32
CA PHE A 3 11.69 -4.29 0.42
C PHE A 3 11.47 -2.80 0.64
N GLY A 4 12.53 -2.05 0.95
CA GLY A 4 12.46 -0.59 1.13
C GLY A 4 12.25 0.17 -0.19
N VAL A 5 11.87 1.45 -0.10
CA VAL A 5 11.52 2.31 -1.25
C VAL A 5 12.59 2.27 -2.36
N ALA A 6 13.86 2.52 -2.02
CA ALA A 6 14.95 2.55 -3.00
C ALA A 6 15.12 1.21 -3.74
N ARG A 7 14.98 0.09 -3.02
CA ARG A 7 15.06 -1.26 -3.62
C ARG A 7 13.87 -1.51 -4.54
N THR A 8 12.67 -1.09 -4.15
CA THR A 8 11.46 -1.24 -4.97
C THR A 8 11.59 -0.44 -6.27
N VAL A 9 12.01 0.83 -6.21
CA VAL A 9 12.22 1.66 -7.41
C VAL A 9 13.27 1.03 -8.33
N SER A 10 14.42 0.63 -7.78
CA SER A 10 15.51 0.00 -8.52
C SER A 10 15.10 -1.30 -9.21
N PHE A 11 14.26 -2.11 -8.58
CA PHE A 11 13.78 -3.36 -9.15
C PHE A 11 12.80 -3.11 -10.30
N LEU A 12 11.80 -2.24 -10.08
CA LEU A 12 10.78 -1.94 -11.10
C LEU A 12 11.40 -1.30 -12.35
N SER A 13 12.39 -0.42 -12.18
CA SER A 13 13.06 0.27 -13.29
C SER A 13 13.86 -0.65 -14.23
N GLN A 14 14.10 -1.91 -13.86
CA GLN A 14 14.76 -2.89 -14.72
C GLN A 14 13.82 -3.49 -15.77
N GLY A 15 12.51 -3.56 -15.47
CA GLY A 15 11.50 -4.15 -16.35
C GLY A 15 10.68 -3.12 -17.12
N THR A 16 10.60 -1.88 -16.63
CA THR A 16 9.82 -0.81 -17.26
C THR A 16 10.46 0.54 -16.93
N THR A 17 10.51 1.45 -17.90
CA THR A 17 10.94 2.84 -17.66
C THR A 17 9.91 3.52 -16.75
N LEU A 18 10.35 3.96 -15.57
CA LEU A 18 9.54 4.79 -14.68
C LEU A 18 9.57 6.23 -15.20
N LEU A 19 8.40 6.83 -15.35
CA LEU A 19 8.23 8.20 -15.83
C LEU A 19 7.98 9.18 -14.68
N PRO A 20 8.32 10.47 -14.84
CA PRO A 20 7.95 11.49 -13.87
C PRO A 20 6.42 11.51 -13.66
N GLY A 21 6.01 11.36 -12.41
CA GLY A 21 4.59 11.28 -12.03
C GLY A 21 4.05 9.87 -11.80
N ASP A 22 4.84 8.82 -12.07
CA ASP A 22 4.45 7.45 -11.73
C ASP A 22 4.24 7.27 -10.21
N LEU A 23 3.21 6.50 -9.86
CA LEU A 23 2.85 6.19 -8.46
C LEU A 23 3.12 4.72 -8.15
N ILE A 24 3.84 4.47 -7.05
CA ILE A 24 4.16 3.13 -6.55
C ILE A 24 3.49 2.93 -5.20
N PHE A 25 2.52 2.02 -5.12
CA PHE A 25 1.94 1.58 -3.86
C PHE A 25 2.84 0.51 -3.22
N THR A 26 3.50 0.86 -2.12
CA THR A 26 4.62 0.09 -1.54
C THR A 26 4.21 -1.09 -0.66
N GLY A 27 2.91 -1.38 -0.58
CA GLY A 27 2.33 -2.48 0.17
C GLY A 27 1.58 -2.06 1.43
N THR A 28 0.97 -3.04 2.11
CA THR A 28 0.19 -2.85 3.34
C THR A 28 0.77 -3.71 4.47
N PRO A 29 0.72 -3.26 5.73
CA PRO A 29 0.98 -4.13 6.88
C PRO A 29 -0.12 -5.18 7.05
N GLN A 30 0.05 -6.03 8.08
CA GLN A 30 -0.96 -7.00 8.52
C GLN A 30 -2.27 -6.33 8.96
N GLY A 31 -3.36 -7.10 8.97
CA GLY A 31 -4.66 -6.66 9.51
C GLY A 31 -5.76 -6.46 8.46
N VAL A 32 -5.47 -6.71 7.18
CA VAL A 32 -6.46 -6.72 6.10
C VAL A 32 -7.64 -7.64 6.42
N GLY A 33 -8.84 -7.22 6.04
CA GLY A 33 -10.08 -7.89 6.43
C GLY A 33 -10.15 -9.39 6.06
N MET A 34 -9.56 -9.75 4.91
CA MET A 34 -9.44 -11.15 4.45
C MET A 34 -8.71 -12.06 5.47
N ALA A 35 -7.73 -11.54 6.20
CA ALA A 35 -6.92 -12.33 7.14
C ALA A 35 -7.51 -12.41 8.56
N ARG A 36 -8.63 -11.71 8.82
CA ARG A 36 -9.33 -11.76 10.12
C ARG A 36 -10.11 -13.07 10.28
N LYS A 37 -10.44 -13.41 11.53
CA LYS A 37 -11.29 -14.57 11.87
C LYS A 37 -12.42 -14.12 12.82
N PRO A 38 -13.66 -13.95 12.34
CA PRO A 38 -14.12 -14.14 10.95
C PRO A 38 -13.55 -13.09 9.98
N ALA A 39 -13.54 -13.41 8.69
CA ALA A 39 -13.12 -12.46 7.66
C ALA A 39 -14.07 -11.24 7.66
N LEU A 40 -13.50 -10.06 7.43
CA LEU A 40 -14.23 -8.80 7.40
C LEU A 40 -14.12 -8.19 6.00
N TRP A 41 -15.24 -7.72 5.46
CA TRP A 41 -15.32 -7.07 4.17
C TRP A 41 -16.06 -5.75 4.32
N LEU A 42 -15.72 -4.76 3.48
CA LEU A 42 -16.40 -3.48 3.45
C LEU A 42 -17.86 -3.66 3.06
N LYS A 43 -18.73 -2.88 3.68
CA LYS A 43 -20.17 -2.81 3.43
C LYS A 43 -20.58 -1.38 3.12
N ASP A 44 -21.78 -1.25 2.58
CA ASP A 44 -22.40 0.06 2.41
C ASP A 44 -22.49 0.81 3.75
N GLY A 45 -22.14 2.08 3.73
CA GLY A 45 -22.08 2.93 4.93
C GLY A 45 -20.79 2.83 5.76
N ASP A 46 -19.86 1.91 5.45
CA ASP A 46 -18.57 1.86 6.14
C ASP A 46 -17.71 3.10 5.82
N GLN A 47 -17.07 3.66 6.85
CA GLN A 47 -16.07 4.72 6.70
C GLN A 47 -14.67 4.15 6.97
N VAL A 48 -13.73 4.45 6.07
CA VAL A 48 -12.35 4.00 6.15
C VAL A 48 -11.44 5.21 6.27
N GLU A 49 -10.68 5.28 7.36
CA GLU A 49 -9.65 6.29 7.58
C GLU A 49 -8.27 5.65 7.37
N VAL A 50 -7.37 6.37 6.69
CA VAL A 50 -6.00 5.94 6.42
C VAL A 50 -5.07 7.09 6.74
N SER A 51 -4.15 6.88 7.68
CA SER A 51 -3.20 7.90 8.10
C SER A 51 -1.76 7.43 7.94
N LEU A 52 -0.86 8.38 7.70
CA LEU A 52 0.58 8.18 7.76
C LEU A 52 1.21 9.34 8.53
N GLU A 53 1.93 9.00 9.60
CA GLU A 53 2.62 9.97 10.45
C GLU A 53 3.54 10.88 9.62
N GLY A 54 3.44 12.20 9.85
CA GLY A 54 4.19 13.20 9.12
C GLY A 54 3.73 13.47 7.69
N VAL A 55 2.67 12.80 7.21
CA VAL A 55 2.12 13.00 5.86
C VAL A 55 0.67 13.49 5.92
N GLY A 56 -0.19 12.83 6.70
CA GLY A 56 -1.59 13.23 6.86
C GLY A 56 -2.50 12.10 7.29
N SER A 57 -3.81 12.41 7.26
CA SER A 57 -4.96 11.55 7.50
C SER A 57 -6.06 11.89 6.50
#